data_AF-A0A259TEH8-F1
#
_entry.id   AF-A0A259TEH8-F1
#
_cell.length_a   1.000
_cell.length_b   1.000
_cell.length_c   1.000
_cell.angle_alpha   90.00
_cell.angle_beta   90.00
_cell.angle_gamma   90.00
#
_symmetry.space_group_name_H-M   'P 1'
#
loop_
_entity.id
_entity.type
_entity.pdbx_description
1 polymer ?
#
loop_
_entity_poly.entity_id
_entity_poly.type
_entity_poly.pdbx_seq_one_letter_code
_entity_poly.pdbx_strand_id
1 'polypeptide(L)' 'MPQWLCNQLRKAFHKKDRRQIKLLNECWFFYRNAPEENSDAQ' A
#
# COMPACT_ATOMS: atom_id res chain seq x y z
N MET A 1 -6.80 -2.25 2.21
CA MET A 1 -5.75 -1.23 2.12
C MET A 1 -6.25 0.02 2.84
N PRO A 2 -5.44 0.63 3.71
CA PRO A 2 -5.73 1.92 4.32
C PRO A 2 -6.04 2.99 3.27
N GLN A 3 -6.81 4.01 3.66
CA GLN A 3 -7.18 5.12 2.78
C GLN A 3 -5.95 5.84 2.21
N TRP A 4 -4.88 5.97 3.01
CA TRP A 4 -3.62 6.56 2.57
C TRP A 4 -2.99 5.79 1.40
N LEU A 5 -3.05 4.46 1.43
CA LEU A 5 -2.48 3.59 0.42
C LEU A 5 -3.31 3.62 -0.87
N CYS A 6 -4.64 3.64 -0.75
CA CYS A 6 -5.55 3.86 -1.87
C CYS A 6 -5.28 5.21 -2.57
N ASN A 7 -5.04 6.28 -1.81
CA ASN A 7 -4.70 7.60 -2.37
C ASN A 7 -3.34 7.59 -3.09
N GLN A 8 -2.34 6.86 -2.59
CA GLN A 8 -1.03 6.69 -3.25
C GLN A 8 -1.18 5.91 -4.57
N LEU A 9 -1.92 4.80 -4.57
CA LEU A 9 -2.21 4.03 -5.78
C LEU A 9 -2.95 4.85 -6.83
N ARG A 10 -3.94 5.65 -6.41
CA ARG A 10 -4.66 6.56 -7.31
C ARG A 10 -3.70 7.53 -7.99
N LYS A 11 -2.79 8.16 -7.26
CA LYS A 11 -1.78 9.07 -7.82
C LYS A 11 -0.83 8.36 -8.79
N ALA A 12 -0.33 7.19 -8.40
CA ALA A 12 0.56 6.38 -9.24
C ALA A 12 -0.12 5.94 -10.54
N PHE A 13 -1.41 5.57 -10.48
CA PHE A 13 -2.23 5.23 -11.64
C PHE A 13 -2.39 6.39 -12.61
N HIS A 14 -2.70 7.59 -12.12
CA HIS A 14 -2.80 8.79 -12.98
C HIS A 14 -1.46 9.13 -13.66
N LYS A 15 -0.34 8.89 -12.97
CA LYS A 15 1.01 9.05 -13.53
C LYS A 15 1.45 7.89 -14.43
N LYS A 16 0.63 6.84 -14.55
CA LYS A 16 0.97 5.56 -15.21
C LYS A 16 2.28 4.94 -14.69
N ASP A 17 2.61 5.18 -13.42
CA ASP A 17 3.80 4.63 -12.78
C ASP A 17 3.53 3.19 -12.32
N ARG A 18 3.76 2.24 -13.24
CA ARG A 18 3.57 0.81 -12.97
C ARG A 18 4.52 0.27 -11.90
N ARG A 19 5.71 0.88 -11.74
CA ARG A 19 6.69 0.47 -10.73
C ARG A 19 6.20 0.83 -9.35
N GLN A 20 5.71 2.06 -9.18
CA GLN A 20 5.14 2.51 -7.91
C GLN A 20 3.90 1.72 -7.53
N ILE A 21 3.02 1.39 -8.50
CA ILE A 21 1.86 0.53 -8.24
C ILE A 21 2.28 -0.86 -7.75
N LYS A 22 3.27 -1.48 -8.42
CA LYS A 22 3.77 -2.80 -8.02
C LYS A 22 4.34 -2.79 -6.61
N LEU A 23 5.20 -1.81 -6.30
CA LEU A 23 5.79 -1.64 -4.98
C LEU A 23 4.72 -1.45 -3.89
N LEU A 24 3.75 -0.55 -4.11
CA LEU A 24 2.68 -0.28 -3.15
C LEU A 24 1.81 -1.51 -2.88
N ASN A 25 1.55 -2.33 -3.91
CA ASN A 25 0.86 -3.60 -3.76
C ASN A 25 1.70 -4.61 -2.96
N GLU A 26 2.99 -4.74 -3.26
CA GLU A 26 3.90 -5.62 -2.52
C GLU A 26 4.00 -5.23 -1.04
N CYS A 27 4.12 -3.94 -0.73
CA CYS A 27 4.09 -3.42 0.64
C CYS A 27 2.80 -3.79 1.37
N TRP A 28 1.65 -3.70 0.69
CA TRP A 28 0.38 -4.11 1.27
C TRP A 28 0.29 -5.61 1.54
N PHE A 29 0.77 -6.44 0.61
CA PHE A 29 0.79 -7.88 0.81
C PHE A 29 1.69 -8.26 1.98
N PHE A 30 2.85 -7.63 2.12
CA PHE A 30 3.72 -7.84 3.27
C PHE A 30 3.03 -7.43 4.58
N TYR A 31 2.42 -6.24 4.61
CA TYR A 31 1.67 -5.75 5.78
C TYR A 31 0.50 -6.68 6.17
N ARG A 32 -0.24 -7.20 5.18
CA ARG A 32 -1.38 -8.10 5.42
C ARG A 32 -0.97 -9.49 5.88
N ASN A 33 0.20 -9.97 5.46
CA ASN A 33 0.67 -11.32 5.76
C ASN A 33 1.57 -11.36 7.00
N ALA A 34 1.91 -10.21 7.58
CA ALA A 34 2.50 -10.17 8.90
C ALA A 34 1.48 -10.75 9.91
N PRO A 35 1.87 -11.73 10.76
CA PRO A 35 1.05 -12.07 11.91
C PRO A 35 0.87 -10.78 12.73
N GLU A 36 -0.34 -10.54 13.22
CA GLU A 36 -0.79 -9.31 13.90
C GLU A 36 0.10 -8.94 15.11
N GLU A 37 1.29 -8.40 14.85
CA GLU A 37 2.16 -7.72 15.79
C GLU A 37 2.36 -6.31 15.24
N ASN A 38 1.29 -5.53 15.24
CA ASN A 38 1.27 -4.09 15.48
C ASN A 38 -0.15 -3.60 15.22
N SER A 39 -1.01 -3.91 16.18
CA SER A 39 -1.89 -2.89 16.76
C SER A 39 -1.09 -1.59 16.89
N ASP A 40 -1.71 -0.47 16.52
CA ASP A 40 -1.28 0.90 16.82
C ASP A 40 -0.48 1.64 15.74
N ALA A 41 -1.24 2.38 14.92
CA ALA A 41 -0.89 3.76 14.61
C ALA A 41 -2.11 4.63 14.97
N GLN A 42 -2.12 5.11 16.21
CA GLN A 42 -2.95 6.21 16.73
C GLN A 42 -2.67 7.53 16.00
#